data_AF-A0A9W4SVP2-F1
#
_entry.id   AF-A0A9W4SVP2-F1
#
_cell.length_a   1.000
_cell.length_b   1.000
_cell.length_c   1.000
_cell.angle_alpha   90.00
_cell.angle_beta   90.00
_cell.angle_gamma   90.00
#
_symmetry.space_group_name_H-M   'P 1'
#
loop_
_entity.id
_entity.type
_entity.pdbx_description
1 polymer ?
#
loop_
_entity_poly.entity_id
_entity_poly.type
_entity_poly.pdbx_seq_one_letter_code
_entity_poly.pdbx_strand_id
1 'polypeptide(L)' 'MLHKEPKQCELKNTLTDWLVTDSQPFNSANGEGFLRMINKLDSAFKPPCYIMIKKDISYGYQAAFQAIKEMITHT' A
#
# COMPACT_ATOMS: atom_id res chain seq x y z
N MET A 1 -2.32 16.17 -15.28
CA MET A 1 -3.30 15.08 -15.52
C MET A 1 -2.96 13.94 -14.58
N LEU A 2 -3.95 13.28 -13.98
CA LEU A 2 -3.71 12.12 -13.13
C LEU A 2 -3.25 10.92 -13.96
N HIS A 3 -2.45 10.04 -13.35
CA HIS A 3 -2.15 8.75 -13.97
C HIS A 3 -3.42 7.95 -14.20
N LYS A 4 -3.44 7.17 -15.29
CA LYS A 4 -4.48 6.17 -15.54
C LYS A 4 -4.40 5.05 -14.50
N GLU A 5 -5.53 4.36 -14.29
CA GLU A 5 -5.67 3.31 -13.27
C GLU A 5 -4.51 2.30 -13.20
N PRO A 6 -3.97 1.73 -14.31
CA PRO A 6 -2.88 0.77 -14.21
C PRO A 6 -1.64 1.33 -13.51
N LYS A 7 -1.26 2.57 -13.84
CA LYS A 7 -0.08 3.22 -13.25
C LYS A 7 -0.36 3.67 -11.81
N GLN A 8 -1.60 4.10 -11.50
CA GLN A 8 -1.98 4.38 -10.11
C GLN A 8 -1.88 3.13 -9.23
N CYS A 9 -2.36 1.99 -9.72
CA CYS A 9 -2.27 0.72 -9.00
C CYS A 9 -0.81 0.28 -8.78
N GLU A 10 0.04 0.37 -9.80
CA GLU A 10 1.47 0.06 -9.69
C GLU A 10 2.17 0.90 -8.61
N LEU A 11 1.93 2.21 -8.60
CA LEU A 11 2.52 3.13 -7.62
C LEU A 11 1.97 2.89 -6.20
N LYS A 12 0.68 2.57 -6.06
CA LYS A 12 0.09 2.18 -4.77
C LYS A 12 0.69 0.88 -4.24
N ASN A 13 0.92 -0.11 -5.11
CA ASN A 13 1.56 -1.36 -4.72
C ASN A 13 3.01 -1.13 -4.28
N THR A 14 3.75 -0.29 -5.01
CA THR A 14 5.12 0.11 -4.64
C THR A 14 5.16 0.80 -3.29
N LEU A 15 4.19 1.69 -3.02
CA LEU A 15 4.07 2.36 -1.71
C LEU A 15 3.79 1.36 -0.58
N THR A 16 2.86 0.43 -0.80
CA THR A 16 2.52 -0.59 0.20
C THR A 16 3.69 -1.54 0.44
N ASP A 17 4.43 -1.90 -0.61
CA ASP A 17 5.65 -2.72 -0.52
C ASP A 17 6.72 -2.02 0.33
N TRP A 18 6.95 -0.72 0.11
CA TRP A 18 7.85 0.07 0.95
C TRP A 18 7.39 0.09 2.42
N LEU A 19 6.09 0.29 2.68
CA LEU A 19 5.57 0.29 4.04
C LEU A 19 5.83 -1.03 4.77
N VAL A 20 5.64 -2.16 4.08
CA VAL A 20 5.82 -3.50 4.65
C VAL A 20 7.30 -3.83 4.80
N THR A 21 8.10 -3.64 3.75
CA THR A 21 9.53 -4.00 3.70
C THR A 21 10.33 -3.23 4.74
N ASP A 22 10.09 -1.92 4.85
CA ASP A 22 10.82 -1.06 5.79
C ASP A 22 10.15 -1.00 7.18
N SER A 23 9.10 -1.80 7.41
CA SER A 23 8.32 -1.81 8.66
C SER A 23 7.85 -0.41 9.08
N GLN A 24 7.46 0.41 8.12
CA GLN A 24 7.03 1.79 8.37
C GLN A 24 5.61 1.83 8.98
N PRO A 25 5.35 2.78 9.88
CA PRO A 25 3.98 3.08 10.28
C PRO A 25 3.11 3.42 9.06
N PHE A 26 1.88 2.91 9.00
CA PHE A 26 0.97 3.22 7.88
C PHE A 26 0.65 4.73 7.77
N ASN A 27 0.80 5.48 8.87
CA ASN A 27 0.64 6.93 8.85
C ASN A 27 1.73 7.63 8.03
N SER A 28 2.92 7.02 7.85
CA SER A 28 4.06 7.63 7.17
C SER A 28 3.70 8.06 5.75
N ALA A 29 2.87 7.29 5.05
CA ALA A 29 2.36 7.60 3.72
C ALA A 29 1.34 8.77 3.68
N ASN A 30 0.88 9.25 4.82
CA ASN A 30 -0.05 10.38 4.96
C ASN A 30 0.62 11.61 5.60
N GLY A 31 1.89 11.51 5.99
CA GLY A 31 2.62 12.63 6.56
C GLY A 31 2.81 13.76 5.54
N GLU A 32 2.66 15.02 5.96
CA GLU A 32 2.77 16.15 5.03
C GLU A 32 4.10 16.21 4.29
N GLY A 33 5.21 15.89 4.97
CA GLY A 33 6.54 15.88 4.36
C GLY A 33 6.64 14.86 3.23
N PHE A 34 6.10 13.67 3.45
CA PHE A 34 6.02 12.61 2.45
C PHE A 34 5.15 13.04 1.26
N LEU A 35 3.95 13.56 1.52
CA LEU A 35 3.03 14.02 0.46
C LEU A 35 3.65 15.16 -0.36
N ARG A 36 4.36 16.10 0.28
CA ARG A 36 5.10 17.17 -0.42
C ARG A 36 6.20 16.60 -1.31
N MET A 37 6.97 15.63 -0.81
CA MET A 37 8.04 14.98 -1.57
C MET A 37 7.49 14.22 -2.78
N ILE A 38 6.48 13.38 -2.57
CA ILE A 38 5.87 12.58 -3.63
C ILE A 38 5.20 13.46 -4.68
N ASN A 39 4.46 14.50 -4.28
CA ASN A 39 3.85 15.41 -5.24
C ASN A 39 4.89 16.15 -6.09
N LYS A 40 6.11 16.37 -5.56
CA LYS A 40 7.23 16.95 -6.32
C LYS A 40 7.86 15.96 -7.29
N LEU A 41 7.95 14.68 -6.92
CA LEU A 41 8.50 13.62 -7.77
C LEU A 41 7.51 13.20 -8.87
N ASP A 42 6.24 13.09 -8.52
CA ASP A 42 5.18 12.66 -9.40
C ASP A 42 3.84 13.28 -8.98
N SER A 43 3.52 14.44 -9.56
CA SER A 43 2.27 15.16 -9.29
C SER A 43 1.03 14.48 -9.88
N ALA A 44 1.20 13.47 -10.74
CA ALA A 44 0.10 12.73 -11.36
C ALA A 44 -0.32 11.52 -10.52
N PHE A 45 0.55 11.08 -9.60
CA PHE A 45 0.24 10.07 -8.62
C PHE A 45 -0.74 10.60 -7.56
N LYS A 46 -1.72 9.76 -7.20
CA LYS A 46 -2.64 10.03 -6.11
C LYS A 46 -2.37 9.03 -4.97
N PRO A 47 -1.60 9.43 -3.93
CA PRO A 47 -1.33 8.57 -2.79
C PRO A 47 -2.64 8.06 -2.16
N PRO A 48 -2.71 6.78 -1.76
CA PRO A 48 -3.86 6.24 -1.05
C PRO A 48 -3.94 6.88 0.34
N CYS A 49 -5.17 7.14 0.81
CA CYS A 49 -5.35 7.63 2.17
C CYS A 49 -5.15 6.50 3.19
N TYR A 50 -4.88 6.88 4.43
CA TYR A 50 -4.68 5.95 5.56
C TYR A 50 -5.73 4.82 5.63
N ILE A 51 -7.02 5.16 5.45
CA ILE A 51 -8.11 4.19 5.52
C ILE A 51 -7.98 3.13 4.42
N MET A 52 -7.62 3.53 3.20
CA MET A 52 -7.39 2.60 2.10
C MET A 52 -6.18 1.72 2.34
N ILE A 53 -5.05 2.29 2.76
CA ILE A 53 -3.83 1.53 3.09
C ILE A 53 -4.13 0.46 4.14
N LYS A 54 -4.81 0.85 5.23
CA LYS A 54 -5.18 -0.08 6.30
C LYS A 54 -6.09 -1.20 5.78
N LYS A 55 -7.07 -0.86 4.93
CA LYS A 55 -7.99 -1.82 4.32
C LYS A 55 -7.23 -2.82 3.45
N ASP A 56 -6.40 -2.35 2.53
CA ASP A 56 -5.66 -3.19 1.58
C ASP A 56 -4.68 -4.14 2.27
N ILE A 57 -3.92 -3.63 3.26
CA ILE A 57 -3.01 -4.46 4.07
C ILE A 57 -3.80 -5.50 4.89
N SER A 58 -4.95 -5.12 5.46
CA SER A 58 -5.78 -6.05 6.23
C SER A 58 -6.33 -7.18 5.36
N TYR A 59 -6.75 -6.88 4.12
CA TYR A 59 -7.17 -7.92 3.18
C TYR A 59 -6.01 -8.85 2.79
N GLY A 60 -4.83 -8.29 2.50
CA GLY A 60 -3.64 -9.08 2.20
C GLY A 60 -3.27 -10.02 3.35
N TYR A 61 -3.31 -9.52 4.59
CA TYR A 61 -3.08 -10.34 5.78
C TYR A 61 -4.10 -11.46 5.93
N GLN A 62 -5.40 -11.16 5.80
CA GLN A 62 -6.46 -12.17 5.93
C GLN A 62 -6.35 -13.26 4.86
N ALA A 63 -6.04 -12.87 3.61
CA ALA A 63 -5.84 -13.81 2.52
C ALA A 63 -4.63 -14.72 2.77
N ALA A 64 -3.48 -14.14 3.17
CA ALA A 64 -2.28 -14.89 3.49
C ALA A 64 -2.49 -15.84 4.68
N PHE A 65 -3.15 -15.36 5.74
CA PHE A 65 -3.47 -16.17 6.91
C PHE A 65 -4.35 -17.37 6.55
N GLN A 66 -5.38 -17.17 5.74
CA GLN A 66 -6.28 -18.23 5.31
C GLN A 66 -5.54 -19.28 4.45
N ALA A 67 -4.69 -18.83 3.53
CA ALA A 67 -3.87 -19.73 2.71
C ALA A 67 -2.91 -20.57 3.57
N ILE A 68 -2.21 -19.95 4.54
CA ILE A 68 -1.32 -20.66 5.47
C ILE A 68 -2.11 -21.68 6.30
N LYS A 69 -3.29 -21.28 6.80
CA LYS A 69 -4.15 -22.16 7.58
C LYS A 69 -4.52 -23.41 6.78
N GLU A 70 -4.98 -23.23 5.54
CA GLU A 70 -5.32 -24.33 4.63
C GLU A 70 -4.13 -25.28 4.41
N MET A 71 -2.93 -24.74 4.16
CA MET A 71 -1.71 -25.56 4.03
C MET A 71 -1.45 -26.42 5.28
N ILE A 72 -1.61 -25.85 6.47
CA ILE A 72 -1.38 -26.58 7.73
C ILE A 72 -2.46 -27.65 7.94
N THR A 73 -3.74 -27.35 7.72
CA THR A 73 -4.84 -28.33 7.93
C THR A 73 -4.90 -29.46 6.91
N HIS A 74 -4.28 -29.28 5.74
CA HIS A 74 -4.19 -30.30 4.70
C HIS A 74 -2.88 -31.11 4.75
N THR A 75 -2.07 -30.94 5.81
CA THR A 75 -0.91 -31.78 6.14
C THR A 75 -1.26 -32.77 7.24
#